data_AF-A0AAZ1Y673-F1
#
_entry.id   AF-A0AAZ1Y673-F1
#
_cell.length_a   1.000
_cell.length_b   1.000
_cell.length_c   1.000
_cell.angle_alpha   90.00
_cell.angle_beta   90.00
_cell.angle_gamma   90.00
#
_symmetry.space_group_name_H-M   'P 1'
#
loop_
_entity.id
_entity.type
_entity.pdbx_description
1 polymer ?
#
loop_
_entity_poly.entity_id
_entity_poly.type
_entity_poly.pdbx_seq_one_letter_code
_entity_poly.pdbx_strand_id
1 'polypeptide(L)'
;MNMRTFMALLMVLLLCHLCRAQINSSDNDSSDETDLADTQRPSIEGSEDDLVLQTDIWVELLALRDLVVEQSVELRYLKDRVTVLDSLVEDLQKENTVMEARMTAAEILVEELQMKNDAQARDLAIAQQNISSIQETLTVCELHVEEVEKQQEAQARELAAAHLELSAIRETLTVNELRVEMLEKQREVVKVAFSASLLASGEGNIEYGSEFATLIFRNVFTNTGNHYNPNTGYFTAPVRGVYYFRFTGHMAYSEKYMRMRLVKNSNAMVFIGDCKTPSTDPEDNASNGVVLQLEVGDVVSVQLSDSVWDDQYHRTTFSGFLLFPS
;
A
#
# COMPACT_ATOMS: atom_id res chain seq x y z
N MET A 1 -6.51 -54.85 5.14
CA MET A 1 -6.38 -56.22 5.69
C MET A 1 -6.86 -57.18 4.61
N ASN A 2 -6.00 -58.05 4.10
CA ASN A 2 -6.13 -58.65 2.76
C ASN A 2 -7.23 -59.72 2.65
N MET A 3 -8.04 -59.65 1.58
CA MET A 3 -9.09 -60.62 1.21
C MET A 3 -8.60 -62.08 1.04
N ARG A 4 -7.27 -62.27 0.97
CA ARG A 4 -6.58 -63.57 0.93
C ARG A 4 -6.50 -64.28 2.28
N THR A 5 -6.50 -63.58 3.41
CA THR A 5 -6.48 -64.20 4.75
C THR A 5 -7.88 -64.63 5.22
N PHE A 6 -8.94 -63.99 4.73
CA PHE A 6 -10.34 -64.38 5.01
C PHE A 6 -10.75 -65.67 4.28
N MET A 7 -10.33 -65.83 3.01
CA MET A 7 -10.57 -67.05 2.22
C MET A 7 -9.76 -68.26 2.71
N ALA A 8 -8.60 -68.05 3.36
CA ALA A 8 -7.80 -69.13 3.93
C ALA A 8 -8.37 -69.69 5.24
N LEU A 9 -9.00 -68.83 6.08
CA LEU A 9 -9.70 -69.29 7.30
C LEU A 9 -11.03 -69.97 7.00
N LEU A 10 -11.73 -69.56 5.93
CA LEU A 10 -12.96 -70.21 5.47
C LEU A 10 -12.69 -71.61 4.86
N MET A 11 -11.52 -71.82 4.25
CA MET A 11 -11.09 -73.12 3.69
C MET A 11 -10.54 -74.11 4.74
N VAL A 12 -10.10 -73.65 5.91
CA VAL A 12 -9.63 -74.52 7.02
C VAL A 12 -10.79 -74.96 7.93
N LEU A 13 -11.86 -74.16 8.03
CA LEU A 13 -13.06 -74.53 8.81
C LEU A 13 -14.07 -75.41 8.04
N LEU A 14 -13.95 -75.49 6.71
CA LEU A 14 -14.78 -76.36 5.85
C LEU A 14 -14.17 -77.75 5.55
N LEU A 15 -12.93 -78.02 5.99
CA LEU A 15 -12.25 -79.32 5.81
C LEU A 15 -12.19 -80.18 7.08
N CYS A 16 -12.81 -79.74 8.19
CA CYS A 16 -12.93 -80.53 9.43
C CYS A 16 -14.34 -81.11 9.67
N HIS A 17 -15.30 -80.88 8.76
CA HIS A 17 -16.62 -81.48 8.80
C HIS A 17 -16.89 -82.25 7.51
N LEU A 18 -16.37 -83.47 7.40
CA LEU A 18 -16.90 -84.60 6.61
C LEU A 18 -15.90 -85.77 6.70
N CYS A 19 -16.41 -86.99 6.98
CA CYS A 19 -15.72 -88.27 7.21
C CYS A 19 -15.17 -88.45 8.66
N ARG A 20 -15.60 -89.40 9.50
CA ARG A 20 -16.29 -90.69 9.27
C ARG A 20 -17.11 -91.10 10.49
N ALA A 21 -18.23 -91.75 10.19
CA ALA A 21 -19.06 -92.53 11.08
C ALA A 21 -18.48 -93.93 11.36
N GLN A 22 -18.90 -94.47 12.52
CA GLN A 22 -19.16 -95.87 12.90
C GLN A 22 -18.06 -96.95 12.78
N ILE A 23 -17.79 -97.61 13.92
CA ILE A 23 -18.21 -99.00 14.20
C ILE A 23 -18.09 -99.30 15.72
N ASN A 24 -19.21 -99.78 16.27
CA ASN A 24 -19.53 -100.67 17.41
C ASN A 24 -18.54 -101.06 18.52
N SER A 25 -19.21 -101.39 19.65
CA SER A 25 -18.78 -102.22 20.79
C SER A 25 -18.02 -101.42 21.84
N SER A 26 -18.46 -101.33 23.09
CA SER A 26 -18.87 -102.42 23.96
C SER A 26 -19.80 -101.96 25.09
N ASP A 27 -20.67 -102.89 25.47
CA ASP A 27 -21.64 -102.89 26.54
C ASP A 27 -21.16 -102.45 27.93
N ASN A 28 -22.16 -101.94 28.66
CA ASN A 28 -22.43 -102.06 30.10
C ASN A 28 -21.40 -101.53 31.08
N ASP A 29 -21.80 -100.44 31.77
CA ASP A 29 -21.32 -100.17 33.12
C ASP A 29 -22.44 -100.40 34.13
N SER A 30 -22.04 -101.07 35.19
CA SER A 30 -22.78 -101.82 36.19
C SER A 30 -23.51 -100.95 37.20
N SER A 31 -24.74 -101.35 37.52
CA SER A 31 -25.40 -101.04 38.79
C SER A 31 -25.15 -102.19 39.78
N ASP A 32 -24.35 -101.94 40.83
CA ASP A 32 -24.27 -102.76 42.04
C ASP A 32 -25.58 -102.59 42.83
N GLU A 33 -26.35 -103.67 42.96
CA GLU A 33 -26.32 -104.67 44.04
C GLU A 33 -27.12 -104.25 45.28
N THR A 34 -28.29 -104.86 45.43
CA THR A 34 -28.89 -105.16 46.73
C THR A 34 -29.22 -106.66 46.76
N ASP A 35 -28.63 -107.32 47.75
CA ASP A 35 -28.53 -108.75 47.89
C ASP A 35 -29.78 -109.38 48.55
N LEU A 36 -30.10 -110.58 48.03
CA LEU A 36 -30.55 -111.80 48.72
C LEU A 36 -31.87 -111.82 49.53
N ALA A 37 -32.80 -112.65 49.03
CA ALA A 37 -33.55 -113.56 49.88
C ALA A 37 -33.76 -114.92 49.18
N ASP A 38 -33.72 -115.95 50.02
CA ASP A 38 -33.35 -117.34 49.77
C ASP A 38 -34.36 -118.20 48.98
N THR A 39 -33.84 -119.30 48.45
CA THR A 39 -34.55 -120.31 47.65
C THR A 39 -35.11 -121.43 48.54
N GLN A 40 -36.36 -121.88 48.32
CA GLN A 40 -36.67 -123.32 48.38
C GLN A 40 -38.01 -123.71 47.71
N ARG A 41 -37.94 -124.60 46.71
CA ARG A 41 -38.96 -125.60 46.32
C ARG A 41 -38.81 -126.86 47.23
N PRO A 42 -39.69 -127.90 47.29
CA PRO A 42 -40.65 -128.38 46.27
C PRO A 42 -42.00 -129.01 46.76
N SER A 43 -42.84 -129.34 45.77
CA SER A 43 -43.80 -130.46 45.57
C SER A 43 -44.43 -131.24 46.75
N ILE A 44 -45.73 -131.59 46.62
CA ILE A 44 -46.31 -132.94 46.85
C ILE A 44 -47.71 -133.04 46.20
N GLU A 45 -47.96 -134.22 45.65
CA GLU A 45 -49.11 -134.70 44.88
C GLU A 45 -50.43 -134.82 45.66
N GLY A 46 -51.54 -134.82 44.90
CA GLY A 46 -52.67 -135.71 45.19
C GLY A 46 -54.04 -135.06 45.33
N SER A 47 -54.82 -135.07 44.25
CA SER A 47 -56.13 -135.76 44.11
C SER A 47 -57.05 -135.05 43.11
N GLU A 48 -57.58 -135.85 42.18
CA GLU A 48 -58.34 -135.48 40.99
C GLU A 48 -59.75 -134.98 41.34
N ASP A 49 -59.93 -133.66 41.39
CA ASP A 49 -61.20 -132.99 41.04
C ASP A 49 -60.98 -131.52 40.62
N ASP A 50 -59.73 -131.14 40.32
CA ASP A 50 -59.27 -129.73 40.24
C ASP A 50 -58.77 -129.29 38.84
N LEU A 51 -58.97 -130.12 37.81
CA LEU A 51 -58.37 -129.93 36.47
C LEU A 51 -59.24 -129.21 35.42
N VAL A 52 -60.48 -128.81 35.77
CA VAL A 52 -61.40 -128.10 34.85
C VAL A 52 -61.48 -126.59 35.13
N LEU A 53 -61.13 -126.11 36.33
CA LEU A 53 -61.03 -124.67 36.63
C LEU A 53 -59.62 -124.08 36.39
N GLN A 54 -58.60 -124.92 36.29
CA GLN A 54 -57.22 -124.47 36.12
C GLN A 54 -56.99 -123.91 34.69
N THR A 55 -57.67 -124.43 33.68
CA THR A 55 -57.47 -124.08 32.26
C THR A 55 -58.06 -122.72 31.87
N ASP A 56 -59.19 -122.31 32.44
CA ASP A 56 -59.81 -120.99 32.17
C ASP A 56 -59.07 -119.83 32.84
N ILE A 57 -58.56 -120.04 34.06
CA ILE A 57 -57.71 -119.05 34.75
C ILE A 57 -56.40 -118.81 33.98
N TRP A 58 -55.82 -119.86 33.40
CA TRP A 58 -54.60 -119.75 32.58
C TRP A 58 -54.83 -118.99 31.27
N VAL A 59 -56.00 -119.09 30.64
CA VAL A 59 -56.33 -118.35 29.40
C VAL A 59 -56.57 -116.87 29.69
N GLU A 60 -57.30 -116.53 30.76
CA GLU A 60 -57.48 -115.14 31.21
C GLU A 60 -56.17 -114.51 31.67
N LEU A 61 -55.30 -115.26 32.37
CA LEU A 61 -53.94 -114.81 32.72
C LEU A 61 -53.05 -114.62 31.48
N LEU A 62 -53.22 -115.43 30.42
CA LEU A 62 -52.52 -115.24 29.15
C LEU A 62 -53.00 -113.98 28.42
N ALA A 63 -54.31 -113.74 28.40
CA ALA A 63 -54.90 -112.54 27.80
C ALA A 63 -54.51 -111.27 28.58
N LEU A 64 -54.49 -111.33 29.92
CA LEU A 64 -53.97 -110.28 30.79
C LEU A 64 -52.47 -110.05 30.56
N ARG A 65 -51.67 -111.12 30.40
CA ARG A 65 -50.24 -111.01 30.05
C ARG A 65 -50.07 -110.32 28.70
N ASP A 66 -50.83 -110.71 27.69
CA ASP A 66 -50.72 -110.15 26.34
C ASP A 66 -51.19 -108.69 26.31
N LEU A 67 -52.24 -108.33 27.06
CA LEU A 67 -52.66 -106.95 27.29
C LEU A 67 -51.60 -106.13 28.05
N VAL A 68 -50.97 -106.71 29.08
CA VAL A 68 -49.87 -106.07 29.82
C VAL A 68 -48.66 -105.89 28.91
N VAL A 69 -48.38 -106.84 28.01
CA VAL A 69 -47.34 -106.71 27.00
C VAL A 69 -47.68 -105.61 26.00
N GLU A 70 -48.92 -105.55 25.49
CA GLU A 70 -49.39 -104.49 24.59
C GLU A 70 -49.32 -103.11 25.25
N GLN A 71 -49.81 -102.98 26.48
CA GLN A 71 -49.66 -101.76 27.29
C GLN A 71 -48.20 -101.41 27.55
N SER A 72 -47.32 -102.40 27.76
CA SER A 72 -45.88 -102.14 27.93
C SER A 72 -45.22 -101.63 26.65
N VAL A 73 -45.72 -102.03 25.47
CA VAL A 73 -45.28 -101.53 24.17
C VAL A 73 -45.82 -100.11 23.94
N GLU A 74 -47.09 -99.84 24.22
CA GLU A 74 -47.65 -98.48 24.14
C GLU A 74 -46.98 -97.51 25.10
N LEU A 75 -46.71 -97.94 26.34
CA LEU A 75 -45.96 -97.13 27.31
C LEU A 75 -44.54 -96.84 26.83
N ARG A 76 -43.88 -97.79 26.15
CA ARG A 76 -42.57 -97.57 25.56
C ARG A 76 -42.63 -96.57 24.40
N TYR A 77 -43.62 -96.70 23.52
CA TYR A 77 -43.86 -95.75 22.42
C TYR A 77 -44.19 -94.34 22.94
N LEU A 78 -45.03 -94.23 23.98
CA LEU A 78 -45.34 -92.96 24.63
C LEU A 78 -44.10 -92.38 25.31
N LYS A 79 -43.28 -93.20 25.97
CA LYS A 79 -42.01 -92.77 26.57
C LYS A 79 -41.05 -92.23 25.50
N ASP A 80 -40.91 -92.92 24.38
CA ASP A 80 -40.06 -92.48 23.26
C ASP A 80 -40.60 -91.18 22.62
N ARG A 81 -41.93 -91.02 22.54
CA ARG A 81 -42.53 -89.75 22.08
C ARG A 81 -42.31 -88.61 23.07
N VAL A 82 -42.40 -88.88 24.37
CA VAL A 82 -42.14 -87.89 25.42
C VAL A 82 -40.68 -87.46 25.39
N THR A 83 -39.73 -88.38 25.25
CA THR A 83 -38.30 -88.02 25.14
C THR A 83 -37.99 -87.20 23.89
N VAL A 84 -38.63 -87.50 22.75
CA VAL A 84 -38.52 -86.69 21.54
C VAL A 84 -39.14 -85.30 21.76
N LEU A 85 -40.31 -85.20 22.40
CA LEU A 85 -40.91 -83.91 22.73
C LEU A 85 -40.06 -83.10 23.70
N ASP A 86 -39.46 -83.74 24.72
CA ASP A 86 -38.55 -83.08 25.66
C ASP A 86 -37.32 -82.53 24.95
N SER A 87 -36.72 -83.30 24.04
CA SER A 87 -35.61 -82.80 23.20
C SER A 87 -36.01 -81.61 22.33
N LEU A 88 -37.23 -81.62 21.77
CA LEU A 88 -37.75 -80.50 20.98
C LEU A 88 -38.00 -79.26 21.84
N VAL A 89 -38.51 -79.43 23.06
CA VAL A 89 -38.70 -78.33 24.01
C VAL A 89 -37.36 -77.72 24.42
N GLU A 90 -36.34 -78.55 24.70
CA GLU A 90 -34.99 -78.05 24.99
C GLU A 90 -34.39 -77.27 23.83
N ASP A 91 -34.56 -77.74 22.59
CA ASP A 91 -34.08 -77.04 21.40
C ASP A 91 -34.82 -75.73 21.16
N LEU A 92 -36.14 -75.69 21.37
CA LEU A 92 -36.94 -74.46 21.32
C LEU A 92 -36.57 -73.48 22.45
N GLN A 93 -36.21 -73.96 23.64
CA GLN A 93 -35.71 -73.12 24.73
C GLN A 93 -34.35 -72.51 24.38
N LYS A 94 -33.43 -73.29 23.81
CA LYS A 94 -32.16 -72.78 23.30
C LYS A 94 -32.42 -71.72 22.22
N GLU A 95 -33.31 -71.97 21.27
CA GLU A 95 -33.66 -71.01 20.23
C GLU A 95 -34.26 -69.72 20.82
N ASN A 96 -35.15 -69.81 21.81
CA ASN A 96 -35.69 -68.64 22.52
C ASN A 96 -34.60 -67.85 23.25
N THR A 97 -33.66 -68.48 23.96
CA THR A 97 -32.57 -67.75 24.63
C THR A 97 -31.65 -67.04 23.63
N VAL A 98 -31.40 -67.67 22.47
CA VAL A 98 -30.64 -67.04 21.38
C VAL A 98 -31.43 -65.87 20.78
N MET A 99 -32.75 -66.02 20.60
CA MET A 99 -33.63 -64.96 20.10
C MET A 99 -33.67 -63.77 21.07
N GLU A 100 -33.77 -64.01 22.38
CA GLU A 100 -33.71 -62.98 23.42
C GLU A 100 -32.37 -62.24 23.40
N ALA A 101 -31.25 -62.97 23.33
CA ALA A 101 -29.92 -62.35 23.24
C ALA A 101 -29.77 -61.49 21.97
N ARG A 102 -30.31 -61.95 20.83
CA ARG A 102 -30.35 -61.18 19.58
C ARG A 102 -31.25 -59.95 19.69
N MET A 103 -32.38 -60.05 20.40
CA MET A 103 -33.30 -58.95 20.62
C MET A 103 -32.65 -57.86 21.48
N THR A 104 -32.02 -58.23 22.60
CA THR A 104 -31.27 -57.28 23.43
C THR A 104 -30.11 -56.63 22.68
N ALA A 105 -29.37 -57.40 21.87
CA ALA A 105 -28.32 -56.82 21.04
C ALA A 105 -28.86 -55.82 19.99
N ALA A 106 -30.03 -56.10 19.42
CA ALA A 106 -30.70 -55.19 18.50
C ALA A 106 -31.22 -53.92 19.20
N GLU A 107 -31.77 -54.04 20.41
CA GLU A 107 -32.19 -52.91 21.23
C GLU A 107 -31.03 -51.96 21.54
N ILE A 108 -29.88 -52.49 21.98
CA ILE A 108 -28.67 -51.70 22.23
C ILE A 108 -28.20 -50.97 20.97
N LEU A 109 -28.21 -51.65 19.81
CA LEU A 109 -27.81 -51.03 18.54
C LEU A 109 -28.76 -49.88 18.15
N VAL A 110 -30.07 -50.03 18.40
CA VAL A 110 -31.04 -48.96 18.13
C VAL A 110 -30.77 -47.74 19.01
N GLU A 111 -30.49 -47.93 20.30
CA GLU A 111 -30.12 -46.84 21.21
C GLU A 111 -28.81 -46.15 20.78
N GLU A 112 -27.78 -46.92 20.39
CA GLU A 112 -26.52 -46.35 19.89
C GLU A 112 -26.75 -45.52 18.62
N LEU A 113 -27.56 -46.03 17.68
CA LEU A 113 -27.91 -45.31 16.45
C LEU A 113 -28.73 -44.05 16.75
N GLN A 114 -29.65 -44.07 17.71
CA GLN A 114 -30.38 -42.88 18.15
C GLN A 114 -29.44 -41.83 18.73
N MET A 115 -28.56 -42.22 19.65
CA MET A 115 -27.56 -41.31 20.23
C MET A 115 -26.67 -40.68 19.16
N LYS A 116 -26.25 -41.47 18.17
CA LYS A 116 -25.44 -40.99 17.04
C LYS A 116 -26.23 -40.03 16.15
N ASN A 117 -27.49 -40.32 15.89
CA ASN A 117 -28.37 -39.46 15.10
C ASN A 117 -28.61 -38.12 15.82
N ASP A 118 -28.84 -38.14 17.13
CA ASP A 118 -28.99 -36.94 17.96
C ASP A 118 -27.71 -36.10 18.01
N ALA A 119 -26.54 -36.76 18.10
CA ALA A 119 -25.25 -36.07 17.99
C ALA A 119 -25.09 -35.39 16.61
N GLN A 120 -25.40 -36.10 15.53
CA GLN A 120 -25.36 -35.56 14.17
C GLN A 120 -26.34 -34.40 13.98
N ALA A 121 -27.54 -34.46 14.56
CA ALA A 121 -28.52 -33.38 14.52
C ALA A 121 -28.02 -32.12 15.23
N ARG A 122 -27.33 -32.26 16.37
CA ARG A 122 -26.69 -31.13 17.07
C ARG A 122 -25.56 -30.52 16.26
N ASP A 123 -24.68 -31.34 15.69
CA ASP A 123 -23.58 -30.87 14.85
C ASP A 123 -24.10 -30.12 13.61
N LEU A 124 -25.17 -30.61 12.99
CA LEU A 124 -25.82 -29.96 11.86
C LEU A 124 -26.40 -28.60 12.24
N ALA A 125 -27.05 -28.48 13.41
CA ALA A 125 -27.59 -27.22 13.90
C ALA A 125 -26.49 -26.16 14.14
N ILE A 126 -25.36 -26.58 14.72
CA ILE A 126 -24.19 -25.71 14.91
C ILE A 126 -23.62 -25.27 13.57
N ALA A 127 -23.48 -26.19 12.61
CA ALA A 127 -23.00 -25.86 11.27
C ALA A 127 -23.92 -24.86 10.56
N GLN A 128 -25.24 -25.02 10.67
CA GLN A 128 -26.21 -24.07 10.13
C GLN A 128 -26.07 -22.67 10.76
N GLN A 129 -25.92 -22.60 12.08
CA GLN A 129 -25.70 -21.32 12.77
C GLN A 129 -24.42 -20.62 12.31
N ASN A 130 -23.33 -21.38 12.16
CA ASN A 130 -22.06 -20.85 11.66
C ASN A 130 -22.17 -20.34 10.22
N ILE A 131 -22.90 -21.07 9.36
CA ILE A 131 -23.16 -20.63 7.97
C ILE A 131 -23.93 -19.30 7.96
N SER A 132 -24.98 -19.17 8.77
CA SER A 132 -25.73 -17.91 8.86
C SER A 132 -24.86 -16.74 9.33
N SER A 133 -24.04 -16.96 10.37
CA SER A 133 -23.10 -15.96 10.87
C SER A 133 -22.09 -15.54 9.78
N ILE A 134 -21.54 -16.50 9.04
CA ILE A 134 -20.63 -16.21 7.92
C ILE A 134 -21.34 -15.40 6.83
N GLN A 135 -22.58 -15.73 6.48
CA GLN A 135 -23.36 -14.99 5.47
C GLN A 135 -23.61 -13.53 5.89
N GLU A 136 -23.92 -13.29 7.16
CA GLU A 136 -24.07 -11.94 7.70
C GLU A 136 -22.75 -11.15 7.60
N THR A 137 -21.63 -11.76 8.02
CA THR A 137 -20.31 -11.10 7.92
C THR A 137 -19.89 -10.84 6.46
N LEU A 138 -20.20 -11.75 5.55
CA LEU A 138 -19.91 -11.60 4.12
C LEU A 138 -20.65 -10.40 3.53
N THR A 139 -21.94 -10.27 3.85
CA THR A 139 -22.76 -9.13 3.39
C THR A 139 -22.18 -7.80 3.86
N VAL A 140 -21.70 -7.74 5.11
CA VAL A 140 -21.05 -6.53 5.66
C VAL A 140 -19.72 -6.25 4.93
N CYS A 141 -18.92 -7.27 4.66
CA CYS A 141 -17.67 -7.12 3.91
C CYS A 141 -17.92 -6.63 2.48
N GLU A 142 -18.93 -7.16 1.79
CA GLU A 142 -19.30 -6.71 0.43
C GLU A 142 -19.66 -5.22 0.40
N LEU A 143 -20.48 -4.76 1.36
CA LEU A 143 -20.82 -3.34 1.49
C LEU A 143 -19.60 -2.48 1.82
N HIS A 144 -18.68 -2.97 2.65
CA HIS A 144 -17.46 -2.23 2.97
C HIS A 144 -16.54 -2.10 1.75
N VAL A 145 -16.43 -3.14 0.92
CA VAL A 145 -15.66 -3.09 -0.33
C VAL A 145 -16.25 -2.05 -1.29
N GLU A 146 -17.57 -2.04 -1.48
CA GLU A 146 -18.24 -1.06 -2.34
C GLU A 146 -18.01 0.39 -1.86
N GLU A 147 -18.06 0.62 -0.54
CA GLU A 147 -17.78 1.94 0.03
C GLU A 147 -16.30 2.35 -0.15
N VAL A 148 -15.35 1.42 0.03
CA VAL A 148 -13.92 1.69 -0.19
C VAL A 148 -13.64 1.99 -1.66
N GLU A 149 -14.24 1.27 -2.60
CA GLU A 149 -14.11 1.53 -4.04
C GLU A 149 -14.62 2.95 -4.38
N LYS A 150 -15.77 3.33 -3.84
CA LYS A 150 -16.33 4.68 -4.02
C LYS A 150 -15.43 5.77 -3.45
N GLN A 151 -14.83 5.55 -2.27
CA GLN A 151 -13.88 6.48 -1.67
C GLN A 151 -12.60 6.59 -2.51
N GLN A 152 -12.10 5.48 -3.04
CA GLN A 152 -10.92 5.46 -3.91
C GLN A 152 -11.15 6.23 -5.21
N GLU A 153 -12.33 6.09 -5.82
CA GLU A 153 -12.71 6.89 -7.00
C GLU A 153 -12.78 8.39 -6.68
N ALA A 154 -13.39 8.76 -5.55
CA ALA A 154 -13.49 10.16 -5.15
C ALA A 154 -12.09 10.78 -4.94
N GLN A 155 -11.21 10.05 -4.25
CA GLN A 155 -9.83 10.48 -4.01
C GLN A 155 -9.02 10.58 -5.33
N ALA A 156 -9.23 9.65 -6.27
CA ALA A 156 -8.59 9.71 -7.59
C ALA A 156 -9.03 10.95 -8.39
N ARG A 157 -10.31 11.33 -8.31
CA ARG A 157 -10.83 12.55 -8.96
C ARG A 157 -10.24 13.82 -8.35
N GLU A 158 -10.14 13.88 -7.03
CA GLU A 158 -9.53 15.01 -6.32
C GLU A 158 -8.04 15.14 -6.66
N LEU A 159 -7.31 14.02 -6.69
CA LEU A 159 -5.90 13.99 -7.08
C LEU A 159 -5.70 14.49 -8.52
N ALA A 160 -6.57 14.09 -9.45
CA ALA A 160 -6.53 14.54 -10.84
C ALA A 160 -6.79 16.04 -10.97
N ALA A 161 -7.76 16.58 -10.22
CA ALA A 161 -8.04 18.02 -10.18
C ALA A 161 -6.84 18.81 -9.63
N ALA A 162 -6.24 18.36 -8.52
CA ALA A 162 -5.05 19.00 -7.94
C ALA A 162 -3.85 18.98 -8.90
N HIS A 163 -3.65 17.90 -9.67
CA HIS A 163 -2.60 17.84 -10.69
C HIS A 163 -2.82 18.87 -11.80
N LEU A 164 -4.07 19.06 -12.23
CA LEU A 164 -4.40 20.05 -13.25
C LEU A 164 -4.13 21.48 -12.73
N GLU A 165 -4.54 21.80 -11.50
CA GLU A 165 -4.25 23.10 -10.89
C GLU A 165 -2.74 23.35 -10.73
N LEU A 166 -1.99 22.36 -10.24
CA LEU A 166 -0.52 22.46 -10.13
C LEU A 166 0.13 22.69 -11.49
N SER A 167 -0.36 22.06 -12.55
CA SER A 167 0.15 22.29 -13.90
C SER A 167 -0.08 23.74 -14.38
N ALA A 168 -1.27 24.29 -14.14
CA ALA A 168 -1.62 25.67 -14.51
C ALA A 168 -0.82 26.71 -13.69
N ILE A 169 -0.61 26.45 -12.40
CA ILE A 169 0.23 27.30 -11.53
C ILE A 169 1.68 27.28 -12.03
N ARG A 170 2.20 26.11 -12.41
CA ARG A 170 3.57 25.97 -12.92
C ARG A 170 3.78 26.74 -14.22
N GLU A 171 2.84 26.67 -15.15
CA GLU A 171 2.88 27.47 -16.38
C GLU A 171 2.87 28.98 -16.07
N THR A 172 1.97 29.42 -15.20
CA THR A 172 1.89 30.83 -14.78
C THR A 172 3.18 31.30 -14.11
N LEU A 173 3.80 30.46 -13.28
CA LEU A 173 5.08 30.75 -12.64
C LEU A 173 6.19 30.95 -13.67
N THR A 174 6.31 30.06 -14.67
CA THR A 174 7.32 30.20 -15.73
C THR A 174 7.17 31.49 -16.52
N VAL A 175 5.93 31.89 -16.84
CA VAL A 175 5.66 33.17 -17.52
C VAL A 175 6.07 34.36 -16.65
N ASN A 176 5.78 34.29 -15.35
CA ASN A 176 6.14 35.34 -14.41
C ASN A 176 7.66 35.44 -14.21
N GLU A 177 8.38 34.31 -14.14
CA GLU A 177 9.85 34.28 -14.07
C GLU A 177 10.46 34.98 -15.29
N LEU A 178 10.02 34.63 -16.51
CA LEU A 178 10.46 35.29 -17.74
C LEU A 178 10.14 36.79 -17.74
N ARG A 179 8.96 37.18 -17.24
CA ARG A 179 8.58 38.59 -17.13
C ARG A 179 9.49 39.35 -16.16
N VAL A 180 9.87 38.74 -15.03
CA VAL A 180 10.82 39.33 -14.08
C VAL A 180 12.18 39.51 -14.74
N GLU A 181 12.72 38.48 -15.40
CA GLU A 181 14.00 38.58 -16.11
C GLU A 181 13.99 39.68 -17.18
N MET A 182 12.90 39.79 -17.96
CA MET A 182 12.73 40.85 -18.94
C MET A 182 12.73 42.24 -18.31
N LEU A 183 12.03 42.41 -17.18
CA LEU A 183 11.98 43.68 -16.45
C LEU A 183 13.34 44.02 -15.84
N GLU A 184 14.06 43.04 -15.31
CA GLU A 184 15.41 43.22 -14.77
C GLU A 184 16.39 43.63 -15.86
N LYS A 185 16.31 43.01 -17.04
CA LYS A 185 17.12 43.38 -18.21
C LYS A 185 16.77 44.78 -18.74
N GLN A 186 15.49 45.15 -18.76
CA GLN A 186 15.08 46.53 -19.07
C GLN A 186 15.60 47.54 -18.04
N ARG A 187 15.87 47.10 -16.81
CA ARG A 187 16.43 47.92 -15.74
C ARG A 187 17.95 47.98 -15.75
N GLU A 188 18.64 47.44 -16.76
CA GLU A 188 20.07 47.66 -16.95
C GLU A 188 20.31 49.15 -17.24
N VAL A 189 20.49 49.92 -16.17
CA VAL A 189 20.50 51.39 -16.20
C VAL A 189 21.72 51.85 -16.99
N VAL A 190 21.46 52.55 -18.09
CA VAL A 190 22.49 53.31 -18.81
C VAL A 190 23.03 54.38 -17.87
N LYS A 191 24.27 54.19 -17.40
CA LYS A 191 24.97 55.14 -16.52
C LYS A 191 25.93 55.95 -17.37
N VAL A 192 25.75 57.27 -17.38
CA VAL A 192 26.60 58.21 -18.13
C VAL A 192 26.99 59.34 -17.20
N ALA A 193 28.29 59.51 -16.99
CA ALA A 193 28.83 60.61 -16.20
C ALA A 193 30.28 60.87 -16.60
N PHE A 194 30.67 62.13 -16.68
CA PHE A 194 32.06 62.53 -16.80
C PHE A 194 32.38 63.74 -15.92
N SER A 195 33.64 63.87 -15.55
CA SER A 195 34.18 65.05 -14.88
C SER A 195 35.64 65.19 -15.25
N ALA A 196 36.03 66.38 -15.69
CA ALA A 196 37.38 66.68 -16.14
C ALA A 196 37.82 68.09 -15.74
N SER A 197 39.14 68.28 -15.58
CA SER A 197 39.79 69.59 -15.44
C SER A 197 40.70 69.91 -16.62
N LEU A 198 41.05 71.19 -16.75
CA LEU A 198 41.68 71.73 -17.96
C LEU A 198 43.03 71.10 -18.28
N LEU A 199 44.00 71.22 -17.37
CA LEU A 199 45.37 70.76 -17.59
C LEU A 199 45.57 69.34 -17.09
N ALA A 200 46.29 68.53 -17.88
CA ALA A 200 46.73 67.19 -17.46
C ALA A 200 47.77 67.25 -16.33
N SER A 201 48.60 68.28 -16.32
CA SER A 201 49.65 68.53 -15.32
C SER A 201 50.16 69.97 -15.44
N GLY A 202 50.76 70.49 -14.37
CA GLY A 202 51.37 71.83 -14.34
C GLY A 202 50.36 72.93 -14.01
N GLU A 203 50.76 74.17 -14.26
CA GLU A 203 49.95 75.37 -14.04
C GLU A 203 50.15 76.37 -15.18
N GLY A 204 49.14 77.20 -15.45
CA GLY A 204 49.26 78.26 -16.43
C GLY A 204 47.95 78.69 -17.07
N ASN A 205 48.04 79.76 -17.84
CA ASN A 205 46.92 80.27 -18.64
C ASN A 205 46.87 79.52 -19.98
N ILE A 206 45.69 79.03 -20.34
CA ILE A 206 45.34 78.67 -21.71
C ILE A 206 44.73 79.89 -22.36
N GLU A 207 45.36 80.35 -23.44
CA GLU A 207 44.96 81.55 -24.14
C GLU A 207 44.44 81.23 -25.55
N TYR A 208 43.30 81.82 -25.87
CA TYR A 208 42.72 81.95 -27.20
C TYR A 208 42.59 83.43 -27.58
N GLY A 209 42.17 83.67 -28.82
CA GLY A 209 41.86 85.03 -29.27
C GLY A 209 40.50 85.52 -28.78
N SER A 210 40.06 86.64 -29.36
CA SER A 210 38.74 87.22 -29.11
C SER A 210 37.58 86.36 -29.62
N GLU A 211 37.87 85.36 -30.46
CA GLU A 211 36.91 84.38 -30.96
C GLU A 211 36.81 83.17 -30.03
N PHE A 212 35.60 82.61 -29.91
CA PHE A 212 35.37 81.41 -29.11
C PHE A 212 35.93 80.16 -29.79
N ALA A 213 36.82 79.46 -29.11
CA ALA A 213 37.36 78.16 -29.52
C ALA A 213 37.04 77.08 -28.48
N THR A 214 36.94 75.81 -28.91
CA THR A 214 36.65 74.69 -28.01
C THR A 214 37.78 74.52 -27.00
N LEU A 215 37.43 74.54 -25.71
CA LEU A 215 38.36 74.32 -24.61
C LEU A 215 38.43 72.82 -24.30
N ILE A 216 39.64 72.26 -24.28
CA ILE A 216 39.87 70.83 -24.12
C ILE A 216 40.31 70.53 -22.69
N PHE A 217 39.47 69.83 -21.91
CA PHE A 217 39.78 69.41 -20.54
C PHE A 217 40.50 68.07 -20.58
N ARG A 218 41.80 68.07 -20.30
CA ARG A 218 42.69 66.91 -20.52
C ARG A 218 42.78 65.97 -19.34
N ASN A 219 42.56 66.46 -18.11
CA ASN A 219 42.61 65.61 -16.93
C ASN A 219 41.21 65.07 -16.62
N VAL A 220 41.01 63.77 -16.78
CA VAL A 220 39.69 63.14 -16.63
C VAL A 220 39.60 62.41 -15.30
N PHE A 221 38.77 62.89 -14.38
CA PHE A 221 38.51 62.24 -13.09
C PHE A 221 37.59 61.03 -13.22
N THR A 222 36.57 61.13 -14.08
CA THR A 222 35.58 60.08 -14.32
C THR A 222 35.08 60.19 -15.74
N ASN A 223 34.79 59.04 -16.38
CA ASN A 223 34.21 58.97 -17.71
C ASN A 223 33.38 57.69 -17.87
N THR A 224 32.38 57.51 -17.00
CA THR A 224 31.45 56.37 -17.04
C THR A 224 30.69 56.38 -18.36
N GLY A 225 30.88 55.33 -19.16
CA GLY A 225 30.36 55.20 -20.52
C GLY A 225 31.32 55.69 -21.62
N ASN A 226 32.43 56.36 -21.27
CA ASN A 226 33.44 56.87 -22.22
C ASN A 226 32.89 57.82 -23.30
N HIS A 227 31.96 58.70 -22.90
CA HIS A 227 31.28 59.61 -23.83
C HIS A 227 31.83 61.04 -23.85
N TYR A 228 32.76 61.37 -22.94
CA TYR A 228 33.61 62.55 -23.05
C TYR A 228 34.93 62.20 -23.72
N ASN A 229 35.36 62.99 -24.71
CA ASN A 229 36.60 62.78 -25.44
C ASN A 229 37.64 63.87 -25.08
N PRO A 230 38.68 63.54 -24.27
CA PRO A 230 39.68 64.50 -23.80
C PRO A 230 40.66 64.97 -24.89
N ASN A 231 40.58 64.44 -26.11
CA ASN A 231 41.34 64.94 -27.26
C ASN A 231 40.61 66.04 -28.02
N THR A 232 39.30 66.17 -27.82
CA THR A 232 38.44 67.11 -28.56
C THR A 232 37.69 68.09 -27.66
N GLY A 233 37.50 67.77 -26.37
CA GLY A 233 36.67 68.55 -25.45
C GLY A 233 35.17 68.28 -25.58
N TYR A 234 34.79 67.25 -26.34
CA TYR A 234 33.39 66.96 -26.66
C TYR A 234 32.82 65.85 -25.78
N PHE A 235 31.65 66.11 -25.23
CA PHE A 235 30.74 65.08 -24.74
C PHE A 235 29.73 64.74 -25.85
N THR A 236 29.52 63.46 -26.15
CA THR A 236 28.52 63.00 -27.14
C THR A 236 27.45 62.17 -26.46
N ALA A 237 26.18 62.56 -26.57
CA ALA A 237 25.08 61.86 -25.91
C ALA A 237 24.88 60.43 -26.49
N PRO A 238 25.01 59.36 -25.69
CA PRO A 238 24.84 57.99 -26.19
C PRO A 238 23.39 57.52 -26.25
N VAL A 239 22.53 58.13 -25.46
CA VAL A 239 21.11 57.84 -25.37
C VAL A 239 20.35 59.15 -25.35
N ARG A 240 19.12 59.13 -25.81
CA ARG A 240 18.23 60.28 -25.62
C ARG A 240 17.91 60.40 -24.13
N GLY A 241 17.95 61.61 -23.60
CA GLY A 241 17.69 61.82 -22.18
C GLY A 241 17.90 63.24 -21.70
N VAL A 242 17.67 63.43 -20.40
CA VAL A 242 17.90 64.68 -19.71
C VAL A 242 19.26 64.63 -19.02
N TYR A 243 20.14 65.58 -19.37
CA TYR A 243 21.50 65.67 -18.87
C TYR A 243 21.70 66.94 -18.08
N TYR A 244 22.50 66.88 -17.01
CA TYR A 244 22.99 68.06 -16.31
C TYR A 244 24.46 68.29 -16.67
N PHE A 245 24.81 69.54 -16.96
CA PHE A 245 26.18 69.97 -17.17
C PHE A 245 26.52 71.14 -16.26
N ARG A 246 27.75 71.15 -15.76
CA ARG A 246 28.33 72.27 -15.00
C ARG A 246 29.75 72.53 -15.49
N PHE A 247 30.10 73.80 -15.60
CA PHE A 247 31.46 74.21 -15.90
C PHE A 247 31.85 75.40 -15.04
N THR A 248 33.14 75.44 -14.68
CA THR A 248 33.76 76.49 -13.88
C THR A 248 35.01 76.95 -14.62
N GLY A 249 35.13 78.25 -14.80
CA GLY A 249 36.36 78.89 -15.24
C GLY A 249 37.01 79.64 -14.10
N HIS A 250 38.31 79.51 -13.99
CA HIS A 250 39.10 80.22 -13.00
C HIS A 250 40.07 81.18 -13.69
N MET A 251 40.24 82.36 -13.12
CA MET A 251 41.20 83.36 -13.56
C MET A 251 42.29 83.52 -12.51
N ALA A 252 43.54 83.56 -12.97
CA ALA A 252 44.66 83.99 -12.16
C ALA A 252 45.75 84.60 -13.05
N TYR A 253 46.44 85.62 -12.54
CA TYR A 253 47.65 86.20 -13.14
C TYR A 253 47.51 86.67 -14.61
N SER A 254 46.30 87.08 -15.03
CA SER A 254 46.00 87.58 -16.38
C SER A 254 45.16 88.86 -16.32
N GLU A 255 45.41 89.80 -17.23
CA GLU A 255 44.58 91.02 -17.41
C GLU A 255 43.51 90.86 -18.50
N LYS A 256 43.48 89.69 -19.14
CA LYS A 256 42.50 89.37 -20.17
C LYS A 256 41.16 89.00 -19.54
N TYR A 257 40.10 89.12 -20.33
CA TYR A 257 38.79 88.59 -19.95
C TYR A 257 38.84 87.06 -19.94
N MET A 258 38.02 86.44 -19.10
CA MET A 258 37.62 85.05 -19.27
C MET A 258 36.19 85.06 -19.75
N ARG A 259 35.94 84.57 -20.97
CA ARG A 259 34.57 84.42 -21.49
C ARG A 259 34.40 82.98 -21.92
N MET A 260 33.54 82.25 -21.22
CA MET A 260 33.29 80.84 -21.51
C MET A 260 31.81 80.60 -21.77
N ARG A 261 31.51 79.66 -22.67
CA ARG A 261 30.14 79.27 -22.99
C ARG A 261 30.02 77.77 -23.17
N LEU A 262 28.92 77.20 -22.70
CA LEU A 262 28.55 75.83 -23.03
C LEU A 262 27.74 75.84 -24.33
N VAL A 263 28.10 74.95 -25.26
CA VAL A 263 27.52 74.87 -26.60
C VAL A 263 26.94 73.49 -26.82
N LYS A 264 25.72 73.41 -27.38
CA LYS A 264 25.08 72.19 -27.89
C LYS A 264 24.98 72.27 -29.42
N ASN A 265 25.61 71.35 -30.17
CA ASN A 265 25.56 71.30 -31.65
C ASN A 265 25.74 72.68 -32.32
N SER A 266 26.72 73.47 -31.88
CA SER A 266 26.99 74.86 -32.31
C SER A 266 26.10 75.97 -31.75
N ASN A 267 25.02 75.66 -31.03
CA ASN A 267 24.19 76.66 -30.35
C ASN A 267 24.72 76.94 -28.94
N ALA A 268 25.00 78.21 -28.63
CA ALA A 268 25.40 78.60 -27.28
C ALA A 268 24.20 78.53 -26.33
N MET A 269 24.38 77.84 -25.20
CA MET A 269 23.31 77.55 -24.25
C MET A 269 23.37 78.48 -23.03
N VAL A 270 24.52 78.52 -22.37
CA VAL A 270 24.76 79.34 -21.18
C VAL A 270 26.18 79.89 -21.21
N PHE A 271 26.36 81.06 -20.59
CA PHE A 271 27.60 81.81 -20.58
C PHE A 271 28.07 82.05 -19.14
N ILE A 272 29.38 82.14 -18.98
CA ILE A 272 30.04 82.77 -17.85
C ILE A 272 31.06 83.75 -18.42
N GLY A 273 31.31 84.81 -17.68
CA GLY A 273 32.37 85.71 -18.03
C GLY A 273 32.78 86.52 -16.84
N ASP A 274 34.05 86.86 -16.82
CA ASP A 274 34.64 87.65 -15.77
C ASP A 274 35.89 88.36 -16.29
N CYS A 275 36.35 89.36 -15.56
CA CYS A 275 37.60 90.04 -15.82
C CYS A 275 38.25 90.47 -14.51
N LYS A 276 39.58 90.46 -14.50
CA LYS A 276 40.37 90.86 -13.34
C LYS A 276 39.89 92.19 -12.74
N THR A 277 39.63 92.17 -11.45
CA THR A 277 39.45 93.34 -10.58
C THR A 277 40.84 93.90 -10.17
N PRO A 278 40.95 95.15 -9.66
CA PRO A 278 42.24 95.81 -9.43
C PRO A 278 43.24 95.01 -8.59
N SER A 279 44.52 95.39 -8.64
CA SER A 279 45.73 94.65 -8.21
C SER A 279 45.77 94.00 -6.81
N THR A 280 44.76 94.21 -5.96
CA THR A 280 44.62 93.58 -4.64
C THR A 280 43.85 92.25 -4.66
N ASP A 281 43.21 91.90 -5.78
CA ASP A 281 42.44 90.66 -5.94
C ASP A 281 42.79 89.95 -7.26
N PRO A 282 43.76 89.01 -7.26
CA PRO A 282 44.30 88.44 -8.49
C PRO A 282 43.51 87.23 -9.03
N GLU A 283 42.53 86.71 -8.28
CA GLU A 283 41.88 85.43 -8.55
C GLU A 283 40.35 85.56 -8.51
N ASP A 284 39.67 85.14 -9.58
CA ASP A 284 38.21 85.08 -9.62
C ASP A 284 37.72 83.77 -10.26
N ASN A 285 36.45 83.43 -10.00
CA ASN A 285 35.82 82.21 -10.51
C ASN A 285 34.41 82.52 -11.01
N ALA A 286 34.12 82.06 -12.22
CA ALA A 286 32.75 82.06 -12.74
C ALA A 286 32.29 80.63 -12.99
N SER A 287 31.05 80.32 -12.63
CA SER A 287 30.46 78.99 -12.81
C SER A 287 29.03 79.10 -13.30
N ASN A 288 28.62 78.19 -14.17
CA ASN A 288 27.23 78.04 -14.60
C ASN A 288 26.92 76.57 -14.86
N GLY A 289 25.64 76.25 -14.94
CA GLY A 289 25.16 74.91 -15.20
C GLY A 289 23.81 74.93 -15.89
N VAL A 290 23.51 73.87 -16.61
CA VAL A 290 22.27 73.75 -17.38
C VAL A 290 21.80 72.31 -17.45
N VAL A 291 20.48 72.13 -17.41
CA VAL A 291 19.82 70.85 -17.71
C VAL A 291 19.35 70.88 -19.15
N LEU A 292 19.75 69.90 -19.96
CA LEU A 292 19.45 69.83 -21.39
C LEU A 292 18.84 68.49 -21.76
N GLN A 293 17.77 68.51 -22.56
CA GLN A 293 17.36 67.35 -23.33
C GLN A 293 18.33 67.17 -24.51
N LEU A 294 18.94 65.99 -24.61
CA LEU A 294 19.81 65.62 -25.72
C LEU A 294 19.22 64.45 -26.49
N GLU A 295 19.38 64.48 -27.80
CA GLU A 295 19.18 63.36 -28.71
C GLU A 295 20.47 62.54 -28.82
N VAL A 296 20.37 61.30 -29.28
CA VAL A 296 21.55 60.45 -29.54
C VAL A 296 22.46 61.14 -30.56
N GLY A 297 23.72 61.30 -30.21
CA GLY A 297 24.72 61.95 -31.06
C GLY A 297 24.83 63.47 -30.89
N ASP A 298 23.97 64.10 -30.08
CA ASP A 298 24.14 65.52 -29.73
C ASP A 298 25.49 65.72 -29.02
N VAL A 299 26.20 66.79 -29.41
CA VAL A 299 27.52 67.14 -28.90
C VAL A 299 27.44 68.35 -27.99
N VAL A 300 28.03 68.25 -26.81
CA VAL A 300 28.16 69.33 -25.83
C VAL A 300 29.64 69.61 -25.55
N SER A 301 30.01 70.89 -25.55
CA SER A 301 31.38 71.34 -25.30
C SER A 301 31.40 72.69 -24.60
N VAL A 302 32.50 73.01 -23.92
CA VAL A 302 32.77 74.37 -23.43
C VAL A 302 33.72 75.05 -24.40
N GLN A 303 33.42 76.30 -24.74
CA GLN A 303 34.27 77.16 -25.54
C GLN A 303 34.78 78.32 -24.70
N LEU A 304 36.01 78.75 -24.97
CA LEU A 304 36.68 79.87 -24.33
C LEU A 304 37.00 80.94 -25.37
N SER A 305 36.87 82.21 -24.98
CA SER A 305 37.51 83.35 -25.61
C SER A 305 38.45 83.99 -24.59
N ASP A 306 39.59 84.49 -25.07
CA ASP A 306 40.67 85.09 -24.29
C ASP A 306 41.37 84.10 -23.35
N SER A 307 41.32 84.23 -22.02
CA SER A 307 42.21 83.48 -21.11
C SER A 307 41.44 82.73 -20.04
N VAL A 308 41.93 81.54 -19.67
CA VAL A 308 41.52 80.81 -18.47
C VAL A 308 42.73 80.17 -17.82
N TRP A 309 42.76 80.11 -16.51
CA TRP A 309 43.87 79.54 -15.75
C TRP A 309 43.48 78.20 -15.12
N ASP A 310 44.47 77.33 -14.97
CA ASP A 310 44.36 76.11 -14.20
C ASP A 310 45.72 75.76 -13.58
N ASP A 311 45.68 74.93 -12.55
CA ASP A 311 46.84 74.50 -11.77
C ASP A 311 46.66 73.08 -11.23
N GLN A 312 47.61 72.67 -10.38
CA GLN A 312 47.57 71.41 -9.66
C GLN A 312 46.36 71.22 -8.72
N TYR A 313 45.55 72.27 -8.47
CA TYR A 313 44.30 72.18 -7.73
C TYR A 313 43.06 72.02 -8.63
N HIS A 314 43.25 71.96 -9.96
CA HIS A 314 42.21 71.58 -10.94
C HIS A 314 40.95 72.46 -10.86
N ARG A 315 41.15 73.76 -10.95
CA ARG A 315 40.13 74.78 -10.66
C ARG A 315 39.19 75.02 -11.83
N THR A 316 39.70 74.89 -13.06
CA THR A 316 38.88 75.00 -14.28
C THR A 316 38.35 73.62 -14.66
N THR A 317 37.02 73.44 -14.54
CA THR A 317 36.37 72.12 -14.61
C THR A 317 35.17 72.09 -15.55
N PHE A 318 34.90 70.91 -16.10
CA PHE A 318 33.71 70.60 -16.87
C PHE A 318 33.22 69.20 -16.52
N SER A 319 31.96 69.11 -16.08
CA SER A 319 31.34 67.87 -15.65
C SER A 319 29.93 67.76 -16.21
N GLY A 320 29.47 66.54 -16.42
CA GLY A 320 28.08 66.27 -16.76
C GLY A 320 27.66 64.83 -16.60
N PHE A 321 26.36 64.59 -16.42
CA PHE A 321 25.80 63.25 -16.23
C PHE A 321 24.35 63.16 -16.70
N LEU A 322 23.92 61.94 -17.03
CA LEU A 322 22.54 61.60 -17.35
C LEU A 322 21.71 61.56 -16.06
N LEU A 323 20.65 62.36 -16.01
CA LEU A 323 19.66 62.31 -14.93
C LEU A 323 18.71 61.12 -15.12
N PHE A 324 18.11 61.04 -16.31
CA PHE A 324 17.25 59.93 -16.70
C PHE A 324 17.17 59.82 -18.23
N PRO A 325 17.19 58.59 -18.79
CA PRO A 325 16.93 58.37 -20.21
C PRO A 325 15.47 58.71 -20.57
N SER A 326 15.21 59.05 -21.84
CA SER A 326 13.88 59.41 -22.38
C SER A 326 13.57 58.65 -23.66
#